data_AF-K0T2Z5-F1
#
_entry.id   AF-K0T2Z5-F1
#
_cell.length_a   1.000
_cell.length_b   1.000
_cell.length_c   1.000
_cell.angle_alpha   90.00
_cell.angle_beta   90.00
_cell.angle_gamma   90.00
#
_symmetry.space_group_name_H-M   'P 1'
#
loop_
_entity.id
_entity.type
_entity.pdbx_description
1 polymer ?
#
loop_
_entity_poly.entity_id
_entity_poly.type
_entity_poly.pdbx_seq_one_letter_code
_entity_poly.pdbx_strand_id
1 'polypeptide(L)'
;MFLSRITSELQIPVLALVDSDPYGLKILSVYMSGSKNMSYDSASLTTPDIKWLGLRPSDLNRYDLPDQCRLKMTENDIKTGKELLQEAFIAKNPLWMKELQIMVKTKEKAEIQALSSFGFQYITEEYLPRKLREGDWI
;
A
#
# COMPACT_ATOMS: atom_id res chain seq x y z
N MET A 1 10.10 15.06 4.67
CA MET A 1 10.22 16.52 4.48
C MET A 1 9.87 16.95 3.06
N PHE A 2 10.38 16.28 2.01
CA PHE A 2 10.03 16.64 0.62
C PHE A 2 8.53 16.44 0.30
N LEU A 3 7.99 15.25 0.60
CA LEU A 3 6.58 14.94 0.35
C LEU A 3 5.61 15.82 1.14
N SER A 4 5.91 16.12 2.40
CA SER A 4 5.09 17.00 3.22
C SER A 4 5.03 18.42 2.65
N ARG A 5 6.17 18.96 2.18
CA ARG A 5 6.23 20.27 1.51
C ARG A 5 5.48 20.30 0.19
N ILE A 6 5.59 19.27 -0.65
CA ILE A 6 4.80 19.19 -1.89
C ILE A 6 3.31 19.24 -1.59
N THR A 7 2.87 18.49 -0.58
CA THR A 7 1.46 18.42 -0.23
C THR A 7 0.97 19.75 0.36
N SER A 8 1.74 20.36 1.27
CA SER A 8 1.34 21.62 1.91
C SER A 8 1.49 22.84 1.00
N GLU A 9 2.62 22.99 0.32
CA GLU A 9 2.96 24.18 -0.49
C GLU A 9 2.36 24.11 -1.90
N LEU A 10 2.35 22.94 -2.53
CA LEU A 10 1.88 22.78 -3.92
C LEU A 10 0.49 22.16 -4.03
N GLN A 11 -0.09 21.67 -2.92
CA GLN A 11 -1.42 21.03 -2.89
C GLN A 11 -1.53 19.85 -3.87
N ILE A 12 -0.42 19.17 -4.15
CA ILE A 12 -0.39 18.02 -5.08
C ILE A 12 -0.72 16.75 -4.30
N PRO A 13 -1.70 15.94 -4.74
CA PRO A 13 -2.05 14.70 -4.07
C PRO A 13 -0.91 13.67 -4.23
N VAL A 14 -0.52 13.06 -3.11
CA VAL A 14 0.50 12.01 -3.10
C VAL A 14 -0.18 10.65 -3.14
N LEU A 15 0.14 9.87 -4.17
CA LEU A 15 -0.32 8.49 -4.34
C LEU A 15 0.86 7.56 -4.09
N ALA A 16 0.66 6.52 -3.31
CA ALA A 16 1.70 5.57 -2.97
C ALA A 16 1.40 4.19 -3.58
N LEU A 17 2.39 3.69 -4.33
CA LEU A 17 2.42 2.35 -4.89
C LEU A 17 3.49 1.54 -4.16
N VAL A 18 3.08 0.49 -3.44
CA VAL A 18 3.91 -0.43 -2.66
C VAL A 18 3.58 -1.88 -2.99
N ASP A 19 4.43 -2.81 -2.59
CA ASP A 19 4.15 -4.25 -2.74
C ASP A 19 2.96 -4.67 -1.88
N SER A 20 2.26 -5.72 -2.33
CA SER A 20 1.13 -6.30 -1.60
C SER A 20 1.63 -7.21 -0.49
N ASP A 21 2.31 -6.63 0.49
CA ASP A 21 2.79 -7.31 1.68
C ASP A 21 2.67 -6.43 2.96
N PRO A 22 2.82 -7.02 4.15
CA PRO A 22 2.77 -6.27 5.41
C PRO A 22 3.89 -5.22 5.53
N TYR A 23 5.02 -5.42 4.86
CA TYR A 23 6.14 -4.48 4.90
C TYR A 23 5.84 -3.20 4.11
N GLY A 24 5.20 -3.30 2.93
CA GLY A 24 4.71 -2.19 2.14
C GLY A 24 3.73 -1.32 2.94
N LEU A 25 2.81 -1.96 3.67
CA LEU A 25 1.90 -1.24 4.57
C LEU A 25 2.61 -0.59 5.75
N LYS A 26 3.67 -1.20 6.27
CA LYS A 26 4.50 -0.60 7.31
C LYS A 26 5.25 0.63 6.79
N ILE A 27 5.73 0.61 5.54
CA ILE A 27 6.34 1.77 4.90
C ILE A 27 5.31 2.90 4.80
N LEU A 28 4.10 2.61 4.31
CA LEU A 28 3.02 3.59 4.25
C LEU A 28 2.69 4.18 5.62
N SER A 29 2.60 3.33 6.65
CA SER A 29 2.36 3.75 8.03
C SER A 29 3.39 4.79 8.51
N VAL A 30 4.67 4.57 8.20
CA VAL A 30 5.75 5.50 8.56
C VAL A 30 5.61 6.84 7.83
N TYR A 31 5.23 6.84 6.55
CA TYR A 31 5.01 8.08 5.81
C TYR A 31 3.77 8.86 6.27
N MET A 32 2.70 8.17 6.65
CA MET A 32 1.45 8.80 7.10
C MET A 32 1.48 9.24 8.57
N SER A 33 1.98 8.39 9.47
CA SER A 33 1.93 8.60 10.92
C SER A 33 3.29 8.98 11.53
N GLY A 34 4.37 8.88 10.77
CA GLY A 34 5.73 9.10 11.25
C GLY A 34 6.33 7.84 11.87
N SER A 35 7.66 7.75 11.90
CA SER A 35 8.34 6.65 12.58
C SER A 35 8.22 6.80 14.10
N LYS A 36 7.99 5.70 14.83
CA LYS A 36 7.98 5.67 16.32
C LYS A 36 9.26 6.26 16.93
N ASN A 37 10.38 6.27 16.20
CA ASN A 37 11.66 6.84 16.64
C ASN A 37 11.82 8.36 16.36
N MET A 38 10.91 8.99 15.61
CA MET A 38 10.96 10.42 15.25
C MET A 38 9.65 11.13 15.63
N SER A 39 9.07 10.75 16.77
CA SER A 39 7.83 11.31 17.31
C SER A 39 7.89 12.82 17.61
N TYR A 40 9.09 13.39 17.76
CA TYR A 40 9.30 14.80 18.08
C TYR A 40 9.24 15.74 16.86
N ASP A 41 9.58 15.28 15.64
CA ASP A 41 9.57 16.08 14.40
C ASP A 41 8.42 15.71 13.45
N SER A 42 7.51 14.82 13.89
CA SER A 42 6.57 14.14 12.99
C SER A 42 5.58 15.08 12.31
N ALA A 43 5.13 16.14 13.00
CA ALA A 43 4.08 17.02 12.50
C ALA A 43 4.43 17.75 11.19
N SER A 44 5.72 17.94 10.89
CA SER A 44 6.18 18.60 9.65
C SER A 44 6.66 17.60 8.59
N LEU A 45 6.82 16.32 8.96
CA LEU A 45 7.39 15.28 8.10
C LEU A 45 6.34 14.31 7.55
N THR A 46 5.19 14.17 8.22
CA THR A 46 4.14 13.26 7.81
C THR A 46 3.31 13.82 6.68
N THR A 47 2.76 12.92 5.86
CA THR A 47 1.78 13.26 4.82
C THR A 47 0.55 12.39 5.09
N PRO A 48 -0.34 12.84 5.99
CA PRO A 48 -1.49 12.02 6.39
C PRO A 48 -2.47 11.75 5.25
N ASP A 49 -2.46 12.59 4.21
CA ASP A 49 -3.29 12.47 3.00
C ASP A 49 -2.68 11.60 1.90
N ILE A 50 -1.65 10.80 2.20
CA ILE A 50 -1.16 9.80 1.24
C ILE A 50 -2.28 8.80 0.95
N LYS A 51 -2.57 8.64 -0.34
CA LYS A 51 -3.53 7.68 -0.84
C LYS A 51 -2.81 6.42 -1.29
N TRP A 52 -3.25 5.26 -0.82
CA TRP A 52 -2.71 3.98 -1.23
C TRP A 52 -3.32 3.56 -2.57
N LEU A 53 -2.50 3.64 -3.62
CA LEU A 53 -2.87 3.30 -4.99
C LEU A 53 -2.84 1.78 -5.24
N GLY A 54 -1.96 1.05 -4.56
CA GLY A 54 -1.80 -0.40 -4.65
C GLY A 54 -0.34 -0.80 -4.49
N LEU A 55 0.10 -1.98 -4.91
CA LEU A 55 -0.69 -3.17 -5.28
C LEU A 55 -1.49 -3.65 -4.06
N ARG A 56 -2.83 -3.72 -4.17
CA ARG A 56 -3.66 -4.16 -3.04
C ARG A 56 -3.94 -5.67 -3.12
N PRO A 57 -4.19 -6.32 -1.98
CA PRO A 57 -4.64 -7.71 -1.91
C PRO A 57 -5.88 -8.00 -2.79
N SER A 58 -6.84 -7.08 -2.86
CA SER A 58 -8.00 -7.21 -3.75
C SER A 58 -7.62 -7.12 -5.24
N ASP A 59 -6.58 -6.36 -5.58
CA ASP A 59 -6.12 -6.19 -6.96
C ASP A 59 -5.55 -7.50 -7.51
N LEU A 60 -4.91 -8.32 -6.68
CA LEU A 60 -4.41 -9.64 -7.06
C LEU A 60 -5.48 -10.51 -7.72
N ASN A 61 -6.67 -10.53 -7.12
CA ASN A 61 -7.81 -11.28 -7.64
C ASN A 61 -8.51 -10.55 -8.77
N ARG A 62 -8.57 -9.21 -8.73
CA ARG A 62 -9.26 -8.40 -9.74
C ARG A 62 -8.55 -8.40 -11.10
N TYR A 63 -7.22 -8.41 -11.10
CA TYR A 63 -6.40 -8.45 -12.32
C TYR A 63 -5.95 -9.86 -12.69
N ASP A 64 -6.52 -10.89 -12.03
CA ASP A 64 -6.23 -12.30 -12.25
C ASP A 64 -4.71 -12.58 -12.32
N LEU A 65 -3.98 -12.08 -11.31
CA LEU A 65 -2.53 -12.23 -11.27
C LEU A 65 -2.19 -13.72 -11.27
N PRO A 66 -1.33 -14.20 -12.18
CA PRO A 66 -1.06 -15.61 -12.28
C PRO A 66 -0.41 -16.13 -10.99
N ASP A 67 -0.82 -17.31 -10.54
CA ASP A 67 -0.42 -17.90 -9.26
C ASP A 67 1.09 -18.04 -9.11
N GLN A 68 1.82 -18.18 -10.22
CA GLN A 68 3.29 -18.21 -10.24
C GLN A 68 3.94 -16.91 -9.72
N CYS A 69 3.23 -15.79 -9.79
CA CYS A 69 3.69 -14.49 -9.30
C CYS A 69 3.12 -14.17 -7.91
N ARG A 70 2.24 -15.02 -7.38
CA ARG A 70 1.74 -14.95 -6.00
C ARG A 70 2.65 -15.76 -5.09
N LEU A 71 3.31 -15.08 -4.18
CA LEU A 71 4.18 -15.69 -3.20
C LEU A 71 3.36 -16.06 -1.96
N LYS A 72 3.65 -17.20 -1.34
CA LYS A 72 3.07 -17.54 -0.04
C LYS A 72 3.67 -16.65 1.04
N MET A 73 2.82 -16.16 1.92
CA MET A 73 3.25 -15.43 3.11
C MET A 73 3.96 -16.37 4.08
N THR A 74 5.04 -15.88 4.68
CA THR A 74 5.71 -16.57 5.79
C THR A 74 4.91 -16.40 7.09
N GLU A 75 5.20 -17.22 8.10
CA GLU A 75 4.55 -17.06 9.42
C GLU A 75 4.81 -15.67 10.02
N ASN A 76 6.00 -15.12 9.79
CA ASN A 76 6.35 -13.76 10.18
C ASN A 76 5.50 -12.72 9.46
N ASP A 77 5.29 -12.85 8.15
CA ASP A 77 4.42 -11.95 7.37
C ASP A 77 2.98 -11.97 7.95
N ILE A 78 2.44 -13.16 8.24
CA ILE A 78 1.09 -13.30 8.81
C ILE A 78 1.02 -12.65 10.20
N LYS A 79 2.06 -12.84 11.03
CA LYS A 79 2.14 -12.22 12.37
C LYS A 79 2.17 -10.70 12.25
N THR A 80 3.03 -10.14 11.38
CA THR A 80 3.10 -8.69 11.14
C THR A 80 1.79 -8.14 10.58
N GLY A 81 1.13 -8.84 9.67
CA GLY A 81 -0.19 -8.44 9.17
C GLY A 81 -1.25 -8.38 10.27
N LYS A 82 -1.23 -9.33 11.22
CA LYS A 82 -2.12 -9.30 12.39
C LYS A 82 -1.79 -8.18 13.38
N GLU A 83 -0.51 -7.88 13.58
CA GLU A 83 -0.07 -6.74 14.40
C GLU A 83 -0.53 -5.42 13.77
N LEU A 84 -0.40 -5.26 12.45
CA LEU A 84 -0.87 -4.09 11.71
C LEU A 84 -2.38 -3.89 11.79
N LEU A 85 -3.19 -4.97 11.85
CA LEU A 85 -4.63 -4.85 12.07
C LEU A 85 -5.00 -4.19 13.40
N GLN A 86 -4.10 -4.22 14.40
CA GLN A 86 -4.30 -3.58 15.71
C GLN A 86 -3.75 -2.15 15.75
N GLU A 87 -2.98 -1.73 14.75
CA GLU A 87 -2.41 -0.39 14.70
C GLU A 87 -3.51 0.66 14.42
N ALA A 88 -3.42 1.81 15.12
CA ALA A 88 -4.46 2.82 15.10
C ALA A 88 -4.73 3.41 13.70
N PHE A 89 -3.74 3.42 12.80
CA PHE A 89 -3.90 3.94 11.44
C PHE A 89 -4.75 3.01 10.55
N ILE A 90 -4.62 1.68 10.73
CA ILE A 90 -5.47 0.70 10.03
C ILE A 90 -6.86 0.70 10.65
N ALA A 91 -6.95 0.72 11.98
CA ALA A 91 -8.24 0.71 12.68
C ALA A 91 -9.11 1.95 12.35
N LYS A 92 -8.49 3.09 12.04
CA LYS A 92 -9.18 4.30 11.59
C LYS A 92 -9.72 4.19 10.16
N ASN A 93 -9.11 3.37 9.30
CA ASN A 93 -9.44 3.25 7.89
C ASN A 93 -10.05 1.87 7.58
N PRO A 94 -11.38 1.74 7.51
CA PRO A 94 -12.05 0.44 7.31
C PRO A 94 -11.69 -0.20 5.97
N LEU A 95 -11.38 0.59 4.93
CA LEU A 95 -10.93 0.10 3.63
C LEU A 95 -9.56 -0.60 3.75
N TRP A 96 -8.63 -0.01 4.49
CA TRP A 96 -7.30 -0.59 4.72
C TRP A 96 -7.39 -1.86 5.56
N MET A 97 -8.24 -1.84 6.59
CA MET A 97 -8.52 -3.01 7.41
C MET A 97 -9.07 -4.17 6.57
N LYS A 98 -9.98 -3.87 5.63
CA LYS A 98 -10.55 -4.88 4.72
C LYS A 98 -9.49 -5.48 3.81
N GLU A 99 -8.63 -4.67 3.19
CA GLU A 99 -7.53 -5.15 2.35
C GLU A 99 -6.55 -6.03 3.15
N LEU A 100 -6.18 -5.60 4.35
CA LEU A 100 -5.28 -6.35 5.21
C LEU A 100 -5.90 -7.67 5.70
N GLN A 101 -7.20 -7.69 5.97
CA GLN A 101 -7.93 -8.93 6.27
C GLN A 101 -7.93 -9.89 5.07
N ILE A 102 -8.08 -9.38 3.85
CA ILE A 102 -7.98 -10.19 2.63
C ILE A 102 -6.57 -10.79 2.53
N MET A 103 -5.53 -9.98 2.73
CA MET A 103 -4.13 -10.43 2.73
C MET A 103 -3.88 -11.57 3.73
N VAL A 104 -4.31 -11.41 4.99
CA VAL A 104 -4.12 -12.42 6.04
C VAL A 104 -4.96 -13.68 5.78
N LYS A 105 -6.12 -13.53 5.11
CA LYS A 105 -7.01 -14.65 4.76
C LYS A 105 -6.48 -15.47 3.59
N THR A 106 -6.02 -14.81 2.51
CA THR A 106 -5.44 -15.49 1.34
C THR A 106 -4.06 -16.05 1.65
N LYS A 107 -3.31 -15.42 2.56
CA LYS A 107 -1.91 -15.74 2.89
C LYS A 107 -1.01 -15.65 1.64
N GLU A 108 -1.36 -14.74 0.75
CA GLU A 108 -0.65 -14.46 -0.50
C GLU A 108 -0.07 -13.06 -0.44
N LYS A 109 1.15 -12.91 -0.98
CA LYS A 109 1.81 -11.64 -1.20
C LYS A 109 2.24 -11.54 -2.66
N ALA A 110 2.42 -10.32 -3.13
CA ALA A 110 2.88 -10.08 -4.49
C ALA A 110 3.69 -8.80 -4.56
N GLU A 111 4.72 -8.84 -5.38
CA GLU A 111 5.55 -7.68 -5.69
C GLU A 111 4.89 -6.87 -6.81
N ILE A 112 5.13 -5.56 -6.85
CA ILE A 112 4.70 -4.72 -7.99
C ILE A 112 5.23 -5.28 -9.31
N GLN A 113 6.44 -5.86 -9.29
CA GLN A 113 7.07 -6.50 -10.45
C GLN A 113 6.26 -7.67 -11.01
N ALA A 114 5.37 -8.27 -10.21
CA ALA A 114 4.47 -9.32 -10.68
C ALA A 114 3.48 -8.82 -11.75
N LEU A 115 3.17 -7.51 -11.77
CA LEU A 115 2.37 -6.91 -12.84
C LEU A 115 3.13 -6.90 -14.18
N SER A 116 4.46 -6.90 -14.16
CA SER A 116 5.29 -6.98 -15.37
C SER A 116 5.17 -8.34 -16.07
N SER A 117 4.60 -9.35 -15.40
CA SER A 117 4.32 -10.65 -16.01
C SER A 117 3.27 -10.58 -17.12
N PHE A 118 2.39 -9.56 -17.10
CA PHE A 118 1.45 -9.27 -18.20
C PHE A 118 2.11 -8.52 -19.37
N GLY A 119 3.32 -8.00 -19.16
CA GLY A 119 4.06 -7.19 -20.11
C GLY A 119 4.86 -6.10 -19.40
N PHE A 120 6.05 -5.78 -19.91
CA PHE A 120 6.94 -4.78 -19.31
C PHE A 120 6.28 -3.42 -19.13
N GLN A 121 5.36 -3.05 -20.03
CA GLN A 121 4.65 -1.77 -20.02
C GLN A 121 3.27 -1.83 -19.35
N TYR A 122 2.84 -2.99 -18.84
CA TYR A 122 1.50 -3.14 -18.28
C TYR A 122 1.23 -2.18 -17.11
N ILE A 123 2.24 -1.95 -16.26
CA ILE A 123 2.12 -1.00 -15.14
C ILE A 123 1.83 0.41 -15.64
N THR A 124 2.58 0.87 -16.66
CA THR A 124 2.54 2.24 -17.16
C THR A 124 1.40 2.51 -18.14
N GLU A 125 1.00 1.52 -18.94
CA GLU A 125 0.00 1.69 -20.00
C GLU A 125 -1.41 1.30 -19.54
N GLU A 126 -1.53 0.31 -18.66
CA GLU A 126 -2.82 -0.24 -18.24
C GLU A 126 -3.11 0.05 -16.76
N TYR A 127 -2.29 -0.46 -15.84
CA TYR A 127 -2.60 -0.45 -14.41
C TYR A 127 -2.68 0.97 -13.82
N LEU A 128 -1.63 1.78 -13.98
CA LEU A 128 -1.60 3.14 -13.44
C LEU A 128 -2.65 4.05 -14.11
N PRO A 129 -2.75 4.15 -15.44
CA PRO A 129 -3.74 5.01 -16.08
C PRO A 129 -5.17 4.62 -15.71
N ARG A 130 -5.46 3.32 -15.60
CA ARG A 130 -6.78 2.83 -15.21
C ARG A 130 -7.11 3.23 -13.77
N LYS A 131 -6.22 2.99 -12.82
CA LYS A 131 -6.45 3.37 -11.42
C LYS A 131 -6.58 4.87 -11.23
N LEU A 132 -5.77 5.65 -11.95
CA LEU A 132 -5.84 7.10 -11.91
C LEU A 132 -7.18 7.61 -12.45
N ARG A 133 -7.67 7.03 -13.54
CA ARG A 133 -8.96 7.39 -14.16
C ARG A 133 -10.16 6.98 -13.33
N GLU A 134 -10.11 5.78 -12.73
CA GLU A 134 -11.18 5.24 -11.88
C GLU A 134 -11.21 5.89 -10.48
N GLY A 135 -10.17 6.63 -10.09
CA GLY A 135 -10.07 7.16 -8.72
C GLY A 135 -9.79 6.08 -7.69
N ASP A 136 -9.21 4.95 -8.10
CA ASP A 136 -9.17 3.70 -7.32
C ASP A 136 -7.96 3.64 -6.39
N TRP A 137 -7.99 4.50 -5.37
CA TRP A 137 -7.04 4.57 -4.26
C TRP A 137 -7.79 4.72 -2.94
N ILE A 138 -7.17 4.34 -1.82
CA ILE A 138 -7.78 4.38 -0.48
C ILE A 138 -6.91 5.09 0.55
#